data_AF-A0A7S1XDC4-F1
#
_entry.id   AF-A0A7S1XDC4-F1
#
_cell.length_a   1.000
_cell.length_b   1.000
_cell.length_c   1.000
_cell.angle_alpha   90.00
_cell.angle_beta   90.00
_cell.angle_gamma   90.00
#
_symmetry.space_group_name_H-M   'P 1'
#
loop_
_entity.id
_entity.type
_entity.pdbx_description
1 polymer ?
#
loop_
_entity_poly.entity_id
_entity_poly.type
_entity_poly.pdbx_seq_one_letter_code
_entity_poly.pdbx_strand_id
1 'polypeptide(L)'
;LLSTLPSEDAPQREATEGEFVAVADCEDGDAVASSEGGSEAESQESAPPVVGNPCCRSSVPVALVLVVLGLVLAVVKAPQAMTHLRLGPSVPQLVVPSIEDWKIGFLRGTVPQLPLTTLNSVVAVCHLSEELFPRSPARPTQVAVSVGLMNLAGGWLGTMPCCHGAGGLAAQVKFGASTGSAVVMLGMGKVLTGLLFGDSLLSLLQTFPASILGSMLIFSGIELAMSARKQSGQLEWCIMLLTTAAVMLAGTAVGFAAGLLLATVVRLPRLRYRHLSSLFRPKLRGSCARM
;
A
#
# COMPACT_ATOMS: atom_id res chain seq x y z
N LEU A 1 -15.94 40.46 -45.29
CA LEU A 1 -14.79 40.24 -46.18
C LEU A 1 -14.26 38.84 -45.84
N LEU A 2 -14.95 37.78 -46.30
CA LEU A 2 -14.61 37.04 -47.54
C LEU A 2 -13.14 36.59 -47.48
N SER A 3 -12.73 35.33 -47.55
CA SER A 3 -13.32 34.03 -47.86
C SER A 3 -12.09 33.17 -48.21
N THR A 4 -12.00 31.91 -47.77
CA THR A 4 -11.44 30.77 -48.55
C THR A 4 -11.38 29.50 -47.70
N LEU A 5 -12.39 28.64 -47.89
CA LEU A 5 -12.21 27.19 -48.00
C LEU A 5 -12.17 26.88 -49.51
N PRO A 6 -11.49 25.80 -49.96
CA PRO A 6 -12.14 24.48 -50.18
C PRO A 6 -11.26 23.31 -49.63
N SER A 7 -11.79 22.15 -49.14
CA SER A 7 -12.27 20.95 -49.87
C SER A 7 -11.26 20.44 -50.93
N GLU A 8 -10.84 19.18 -51.07
CA GLU A 8 -11.35 17.84 -50.78
C GLU A 8 -10.18 16.83 -50.95
N ASP A 9 -10.27 15.66 -50.31
CA ASP A 9 -9.86 14.31 -50.80
C ASP A 9 -9.29 13.41 -49.69
N ALA A 10 -10.16 12.50 -49.25
CA ALA A 10 -9.78 11.23 -48.64
C ALA A 10 -9.60 10.18 -49.75
N PRO A 11 -8.77 9.15 -49.51
CA PRO A 11 -9.39 7.83 -49.42
C PRO A 11 -8.91 7.00 -48.22
N GLN A 12 -9.82 6.14 -47.75
CA GLN A 12 -9.65 5.12 -46.73
C GLN A 12 -8.70 3.98 -47.17
N ARG A 13 -7.92 3.45 -46.22
CA ARG A 13 -7.64 2.01 -45.93
C ARG A 13 -6.68 1.92 -44.73
N GLU A 14 -7.13 1.51 -43.54
CA GLU A 14 -7.38 0.14 -43.04
C GLU A 14 -6.13 -0.53 -42.43
N ALA A 15 -6.25 -0.81 -41.13
CA ALA A 15 -5.62 -1.82 -40.28
C ALA A 15 -4.11 -2.13 -40.40
N THR A 16 -3.39 -1.92 -39.29
CA THR A 16 -2.54 -2.99 -38.69
C THR A 16 -2.45 -2.77 -37.18
N GLU A 17 -2.84 -3.81 -36.46
CA GLU A 17 -2.81 -3.93 -35.00
C GLU A 17 -1.39 -3.77 -34.47
N GLY A 18 -1.22 -2.89 -33.48
CA GLY A 18 -0.03 -2.79 -32.66
C GLY A 18 -0.27 -3.53 -31.34
N GLU A 19 -0.08 -4.84 -31.40
CA GLU A 19 -0.03 -5.76 -30.26
C GLU A 19 1.03 -5.29 -29.25
N PHE A 20 0.61 -4.86 -28.05
CA PHE A 20 1.54 -4.60 -26.94
C PHE A 20 1.42 -5.72 -25.92
N VAL A 21 2.45 -6.56 -25.97
CA VAL A 21 2.65 -7.82 -25.26
C VAL A 21 2.30 -7.74 -23.77
N ALA A 22 1.22 -8.43 -23.41
CA ALA A 22 1.00 -8.92 -22.07
C ALA A 22 1.97 -10.07 -21.82
N VAL A 23 2.90 -9.91 -20.87
CA VAL A 23 3.75 -11.01 -20.42
C VAL A 23 2.95 -11.82 -19.40
N ALA A 24 2.29 -12.86 -19.88
CA ALA A 24 1.83 -14.00 -19.09
C ALA A 24 2.69 -15.21 -19.47
N ASP A 25 3.10 -16.01 -18.48
CA ASP A 25 3.63 -17.38 -18.65
C ASP A 25 3.78 -18.01 -17.25
N CYS A 26 3.48 -19.28 -16.97
CA CYS A 26 2.97 -20.41 -17.78
C CYS A 26 2.04 -21.27 -16.88
N GLU A 27 1.00 -21.84 -17.48
CA GLU A 27 0.35 -23.07 -16.99
C GLU A 27 1.04 -24.28 -17.65
N ASP A 28 1.33 -25.32 -16.88
CA ASP A 28 1.44 -26.70 -17.39
C ASP A 28 0.56 -27.58 -16.50
N GLY A 29 -0.37 -28.28 -17.13
CA GLY A 29 -1.36 -29.13 -16.50
C GLY A 29 -0.90 -30.58 -16.38
N ASP A 30 -1.36 -31.24 -15.32
CA ASP A 30 -1.66 -32.66 -15.31
C ASP A 30 -2.92 -32.88 -14.47
N ALA A 31 -3.91 -33.56 -15.07
CA ALA A 31 -5.24 -33.76 -14.52
C ALA A 31 -5.36 -35.11 -13.80
N VAL A 32 -5.84 -35.16 -12.54
CA VAL A 32 -6.57 -36.31 -11.98
C VAL A 32 -7.56 -35.90 -10.85
N ALA A 33 -8.84 -36.20 -11.12
CA ALA A 33 -9.96 -36.62 -10.26
C ALA A 33 -10.40 -35.89 -8.96
N SER A 34 -11.72 -35.67 -8.94
CA SER A 34 -12.65 -35.13 -7.95
C SER A 34 -12.63 -35.71 -6.53
N SER A 35 -12.86 -34.86 -5.52
CA SER A 35 -13.76 -35.13 -4.37
C SER A 35 -14.03 -33.83 -3.58
N GLU A 36 -15.30 -33.58 -3.28
CA GLU A 36 -15.83 -32.43 -2.52
C GLU A 36 -15.46 -32.48 -1.03
N GLY A 37 -15.14 -31.33 -0.44
CA GLY A 37 -14.98 -31.18 1.01
C GLY A 37 -14.66 -29.74 1.43
N GLY A 38 -15.64 -29.07 2.04
CA GLY A 38 -15.56 -27.67 2.42
C GLY A 38 -14.64 -27.35 3.60
N SER A 39 -13.83 -26.31 3.40
CA SER A 39 -13.31 -25.38 4.41
C SER A 39 -12.84 -24.16 3.63
N GLU A 40 -13.61 -23.08 3.63
CA GLU A 40 -13.32 -21.85 2.87
C GLU A 40 -12.16 -21.11 3.54
N ALA A 41 -10.94 -21.56 3.22
CA ALA A 41 -9.71 -20.83 3.43
C ALA A 41 -9.61 -19.74 2.34
N GLU A 42 -9.65 -18.47 2.76
CA GLU A 42 -9.35 -17.32 1.91
C GLU A 42 -7.93 -17.45 1.37
N SER A 43 -7.81 -17.79 0.09
CA SER A 43 -6.58 -17.72 -0.68
C SER A 43 -6.27 -16.26 -1.00
N GLN A 44 -5.67 -15.60 -0.02
CA GLN A 44 -4.84 -14.42 -0.23
C GLN A 44 -3.59 -14.81 -1.01
N GLU A 45 -3.09 -13.84 -1.76
CA GLU A 45 -1.99 -13.97 -2.70
C GLU A 45 -0.72 -14.43 -1.99
N SER A 46 -0.51 -15.75 -1.96
CA SER A 46 0.79 -16.33 -1.73
C SER A 46 1.77 -15.64 -2.66
N ALA A 47 2.77 -14.97 -2.07
CA ALA A 47 4.05 -14.81 -2.74
C ALA A 47 4.43 -16.19 -3.36
N PRO A 48 5.00 -16.23 -4.58
CA PRO A 48 5.44 -17.50 -5.13
C PRO A 48 6.32 -18.21 -4.10
N PRO A 49 6.26 -19.56 -3.98
CA PRO A 49 7.00 -20.27 -2.96
C PRO A 49 8.49 -19.97 -3.15
N VAL A 50 9.09 -19.15 -2.28
CA VAL A 50 10.53 -18.93 -2.26
C VAL A 50 11.18 -20.08 -1.49
N VAL A 51 10.99 -21.29 -2.01
CA VAL A 51 11.84 -22.45 -1.76
C VAL A 51 12.00 -23.15 -3.11
N GLY A 52 12.93 -22.66 -3.93
CA GLY A 52 13.28 -23.33 -5.19
C GLY A 52 13.87 -22.41 -6.26
N ASN A 53 15.20 -22.32 -6.28
CA ASN A 53 16.11 -21.80 -7.31
C ASN A 53 16.02 -20.31 -7.74
N PRO A 54 17.13 -19.54 -7.62
CA PRO A 54 17.22 -18.17 -8.10
C PRO A 54 17.44 -18.16 -9.62
N CYS A 55 16.37 -18.15 -10.40
CA CYS A 55 16.47 -17.63 -11.76
C CYS A 55 16.67 -16.11 -11.65
N CYS A 56 17.93 -15.71 -11.69
CA CYS A 56 18.41 -14.33 -11.67
C CYS A 56 17.83 -13.51 -12.84
N ARG A 57 16.57 -13.07 -12.73
CA ARG A 57 16.12 -11.92 -13.50
C ARG A 57 16.46 -10.69 -12.68
N SER A 58 17.61 -10.09 -12.99
CA SER A 58 18.03 -8.80 -12.42
C SER A 58 16.94 -7.76 -12.74
N SER A 59 15.99 -7.61 -11.82
CA SER A 59 14.96 -6.61 -11.94
C SER A 59 15.62 -5.27 -11.64
N VAL A 60 15.80 -4.45 -12.67
CA VAL A 60 16.32 -3.10 -12.50
C VAL A 60 15.41 -2.36 -11.51
N PRO A 61 15.93 -1.79 -10.42
CA PRO A 61 15.12 -1.08 -9.44
C PRO A 61 14.68 0.27 -10.01
N VAL A 62 13.63 0.27 -10.83
CA VAL A 62 13.15 1.46 -11.58
C VAL A 62 12.93 2.66 -10.66
N ALA A 63 12.34 2.45 -9.48
CA ALA A 63 12.16 3.51 -8.48
C ALA A 63 13.49 4.16 -8.06
N LEU A 64 14.55 3.37 -7.86
CA LEU A 64 15.88 3.88 -7.53
C LEU A 64 16.47 4.67 -8.70
N VAL A 65 16.33 4.16 -9.93
CA VAL A 65 16.79 4.86 -11.14
C VAL A 65 16.08 6.20 -11.30
N LEU A 66 14.76 6.25 -11.09
CA LEU A 66 13.97 7.49 -11.15
C LEU A 66 14.36 8.48 -10.05
N VAL A 67 14.65 8.02 -8.84
CA VAL A 67 15.14 8.88 -7.75
C VAL A 67 16.51 9.47 -8.09
N VAL A 68 17.44 8.65 -8.59
CA VAL A 68 18.78 9.12 -9.01
C VAL A 68 18.66 10.12 -10.16
N LEU A 69 17.84 9.82 -11.17
CA LEU A 69 17.57 10.74 -12.28
C LEU A 69 16.97 12.05 -11.79
N GLY A 70 15.98 11.99 -10.89
CA GLY A 70 15.36 13.17 -10.30
C GLY A 70 16.35 14.01 -9.50
N LEU A 71 17.27 13.39 -8.77
CA LEU A 71 18.33 14.08 -8.07
C LEU A 71 19.31 14.77 -9.03
N VAL A 72 19.73 14.08 -10.09
CA VAL A 72 20.59 14.66 -11.14
C VAL A 72 19.90 15.87 -11.78
N LEU A 73 18.63 15.74 -12.16
CA LEU A 73 17.86 16.83 -12.75
C LEU A 73 17.67 18.00 -11.78
N ALA A 74 17.46 17.74 -10.48
CA ALA A 74 17.38 18.79 -9.47
C ALA A 74 18.68 19.61 -9.40
N VAL A 75 19.82 18.92 -9.42
CA VAL A 75 21.16 19.55 -9.41
C VAL A 75 21.42 20.33 -10.70
N VAL A 76 21.09 19.77 -11.87
CA VAL A 76 21.27 20.45 -13.16
C VAL A 76 20.39 21.70 -13.27
N LYS A 77 19.15 21.65 -12.76
CA LYS A 77 18.21 22.77 -12.81
C LYS A 77 18.56 23.89 -11.82
N ALA A 78 19.09 23.54 -10.65
CA ALA A 78 19.51 24.49 -9.63
C ALA A 78 20.92 24.14 -9.12
N PRO A 79 21.99 24.41 -9.89
CA PRO A 79 23.36 24.12 -9.47
C PRO A 79 23.74 24.86 -8.19
N GLN A 80 23.10 26.01 -7.94
CA GLN A 80 23.23 26.79 -6.71
C GLN A 80 22.82 25.99 -5.46
N ALA A 81 21.86 25.06 -5.57
CA ALA A 81 21.43 24.22 -4.46
C ALA A 81 22.60 23.38 -3.91
N MET A 82 23.53 22.93 -4.77
CA MET A 82 24.74 22.22 -4.35
C MET A 82 25.72 23.14 -3.63
N THR A 83 25.84 24.40 -4.06
CA THR A 83 26.73 25.38 -3.40
C THR A 83 26.20 25.86 -2.05
N HIS A 84 24.89 25.72 -1.82
CA HIS A 84 24.24 26.03 -0.55
C HIS A 84 24.18 24.86 0.42
N LEU A 85 24.62 23.65 0.02
CA LEU A 85 24.77 22.53 0.94
C LEU A 85 25.84 22.88 1.98
N ARG A 86 25.41 23.00 3.22
CA ARG A 86 26.28 23.29 4.35
C ARG A 86 26.42 22.04 5.18
N LEU A 87 27.67 21.67 5.45
CA LEU A 87 27.98 20.68 6.46
C LEU A 87 27.83 21.35 7.82
N GLY A 88 26.89 20.87 8.63
CA GLY A 88 26.70 21.36 9.99
C GLY A 88 25.67 20.53 10.73
N PRO A 89 25.87 20.28 12.04
CA PRO A 89 24.92 19.54 12.84
C PRO A 89 23.58 20.28 12.86
N SER A 90 22.55 19.70 12.25
CA SER A 90 21.18 20.16 12.47
C SER A 90 20.75 19.73 13.87
N VAL A 91 20.49 20.72 14.73
CA VAL A 91 20.03 20.45 16.11
C VAL A 91 18.53 20.18 16.06
N PRO A 92 18.06 18.99 16.46
CA PRO A 92 16.63 18.72 16.52
C PRO A 92 15.96 19.68 17.50
N GLN A 93 14.87 20.31 17.06
CA GLN A 93 14.10 21.22 17.89
C GLN A 93 12.98 20.45 18.58
N LEU A 94 12.82 20.70 19.89
CA LEU A 94 11.69 20.17 20.64
C LEU A 94 10.45 21.00 20.33
N VAL A 95 9.43 20.35 19.76
CA VAL A 95 8.12 20.93 19.46
C VAL A 95 7.15 20.53 20.56
N VAL A 96 6.69 21.53 21.33
CA VAL A 96 5.64 21.33 22.34
C VAL A 96 4.32 21.84 21.76
N PRO A 97 3.37 20.96 21.42
CA PRO A 97 2.09 21.36 20.83
C PRO A 97 1.25 22.15 21.83
N SER A 98 0.57 23.20 21.36
CA SER A 98 -0.42 23.92 22.17
C SER A 98 -1.66 23.07 22.41
N ILE A 99 -2.51 23.48 23.35
CA ILE A 99 -3.80 22.82 23.62
C ILE A 99 -4.70 22.85 22.37
N GLU A 100 -4.61 23.90 21.57
CA GLU A 100 -5.38 24.02 20.33
C GLU A 100 -4.85 23.07 19.25
N ASP A 101 -3.53 22.96 19.11
CA ASP A 101 -2.90 21.98 18.21
C ASP A 101 -3.29 20.55 18.59
N TRP A 102 -3.39 20.26 19.90
CA TRP A 102 -3.88 18.97 20.40
C TRP A 102 -5.32 18.70 19.98
N LYS A 103 -6.23 19.68 20.11
CA LYS A 103 -7.63 19.51 19.71
C LYS A 103 -7.75 19.28 18.20
N ILE A 104 -7.06 20.11 17.41
CA ILE A 104 -7.07 20.02 15.95
C ILE A 104 -6.45 18.69 15.51
N GLY A 105 -5.28 18.34 16.05
CA GLY A 105 -4.58 17.09 15.74
C GLY A 105 -5.35 15.84 16.16
N PHE A 106 -6.05 15.89 17.29
CA PHE A 106 -6.91 14.79 17.72
C PHE A 106 -8.09 14.60 16.77
N LEU A 107 -8.87 15.65 16.50
CA LEU A 107 -10.08 15.56 15.69
C LEU A 107 -9.80 15.35 14.20
N ARG A 108 -8.87 16.11 13.63
CA ARG A 108 -8.58 16.08 12.19
C ARG A 108 -7.48 15.08 11.80
N GLY A 109 -6.59 14.74 12.72
CA GLY A 109 -5.51 13.78 12.49
C GLY A 109 -5.83 12.39 13.01
N THR A 110 -6.06 12.26 14.31
CA THR A 110 -6.18 10.93 14.96
C THR A 110 -7.40 10.16 14.49
N VAL A 111 -8.57 10.78 14.42
CA VAL A 111 -9.82 10.12 14.00
C VAL A 111 -9.71 9.44 12.62
N PRO A 112 -9.27 10.12 11.54
CA PRO A 112 -9.08 9.46 10.25
C PRO A 112 -7.87 8.52 10.22
N GLN A 113 -6.81 8.77 10.98
CA GLN A 113 -5.59 7.96 10.94
C GLN A 113 -5.67 6.67 11.75
N LEU A 114 -6.56 6.56 12.74
CA LEU A 114 -6.77 5.31 13.47
C LEU A 114 -7.12 4.14 12.55
N PRO A 115 -8.17 4.19 11.71
CA PRO A 115 -8.48 3.10 10.80
C PRO A 115 -7.40 2.91 9.74
N LEU A 116 -6.86 4.00 9.17
CA LEU A 116 -5.86 3.92 8.11
C LEU A 116 -4.58 3.22 8.59
N THR A 117 -4.04 3.65 9.74
CA THR A 117 -2.82 3.09 10.33
C THR A 117 -3.05 1.65 10.79
N THR A 118 -4.20 1.37 11.41
CA THR A 118 -4.50 0.01 11.87
C THR A 118 -4.57 -0.96 10.68
N LEU A 119 -5.27 -0.61 9.62
CA LEU A 119 -5.44 -1.48 8.45
C LEU A 119 -4.15 -1.59 7.63
N ASN A 120 -3.56 -0.46 7.24
CA ASN A 120 -2.44 -0.44 6.30
C ASN A 120 -1.08 -0.72 6.97
N SER A 121 -0.96 -0.48 8.27
CA SER A 121 0.33 -0.46 8.96
C SER A 121 0.44 -1.42 10.13
N VAL A 122 -0.67 -2.02 10.57
CA VAL A 122 -0.67 -3.11 11.55
C VAL A 122 -1.15 -4.40 10.90
N VAL A 123 -2.41 -4.45 10.44
CA VAL A 123 -3.01 -5.68 9.89
C VAL A 123 -2.28 -6.15 8.64
N ALA A 124 -2.13 -5.28 7.64
CA ALA A 124 -1.45 -5.65 6.38
C ALA A 124 0.01 -6.08 6.59
N VAL A 125 0.72 -5.44 7.53
CA VAL A 125 2.12 -5.78 7.85
C VAL A 125 2.21 -7.12 8.56
N CYS A 126 1.34 -7.39 9.53
CA CYS A 126 1.33 -8.67 10.25
C CYS A 126 0.98 -9.82 9.31
N HIS A 127 -0.03 -9.63 8.47
CA HIS A 127 -0.43 -10.62 7.47
C HIS A 127 0.73 -10.94 6.50
N LEU A 128 1.36 -9.93 5.91
CA LEU A 128 2.53 -10.14 5.06
C LEU A 128 3.70 -10.78 5.82
N SER A 129 3.89 -10.43 7.10
CA SER A 129 4.93 -11.04 7.93
C SER A 129 4.68 -12.53 8.18
N GLU A 130 3.42 -12.97 8.28
CA GLU A 130 3.06 -14.39 8.40
C GLU A 130 3.43 -15.16 7.13
N GLU A 131 3.20 -14.57 5.97
CA GLU A 131 3.58 -15.15 4.68
C GLU A 131 5.10 -15.22 4.49
N LEU A 132 5.82 -14.13 4.79
CA LEU A 132 7.26 -14.05 4.57
C LEU A 132 8.09 -14.76 5.64
N PHE A 133 7.62 -14.78 6.89
CA PHE A 133 8.35 -15.30 8.06
C PHE A 133 7.46 -16.23 8.92
N PRO A 134 7.00 -17.37 8.39
CA PRO A 134 6.03 -18.25 9.07
C PRO A 134 6.52 -18.81 10.41
N ARG A 135 7.85 -18.86 10.62
CA ARG A 135 8.45 -19.33 11.89
C ARG A 135 8.44 -18.27 12.99
N SER A 136 8.31 -16.98 12.65
CA SER A 136 8.35 -15.88 13.60
C SER A 136 7.53 -14.69 13.10
N PRO A 137 6.20 -14.85 12.97
CA PRO A 137 5.33 -13.78 12.46
C PRO A 137 5.25 -12.59 13.43
N ALA A 138 5.15 -11.39 12.87
CA ALA A 138 4.92 -10.18 13.65
C ALA A 138 3.51 -10.19 14.27
N ARG A 139 3.42 -9.89 15.58
CA ARG A 139 2.13 -9.84 16.28
C ARG A 139 1.48 -8.46 16.15
N PRO A 140 0.15 -8.37 15.93
CA PRO A 140 -0.54 -7.09 15.80
C PRO A 140 -0.32 -6.13 16.98
N THR A 141 -0.32 -6.65 18.22
CA THR A 141 -0.09 -5.84 19.42
C THR A 141 1.33 -5.28 19.48
N GLN A 142 2.34 -6.06 19.09
CA GLN A 142 3.74 -5.62 19.06
C GLN A 142 3.95 -4.54 17.99
N VAL A 143 3.39 -4.75 16.79
CA VAL A 143 3.47 -3.77 15.69
C VAL A 143 2.75 -2.48 16.07
N ALA A 144 1.54 -2.56 16.64
CA ALA A 144 0.77 -1.40 17.08
C ALA A 144 1.49 -0.59 18.17
N VAL A 145 2.07 -1.27 19.18
CA VAL A 145 2.87 -0.59 20.22
C VAL A 145 4.10 0.07 19.62
N SER A 146 4.80 -0.59 18.69
CA SER A 146 5.95 -0.01 17.99
C SER A 146 5.58 1.26 17.21
N VAL A 147 4.47 1.23 16.46
CA VAL A 147 3.93 2.41 15.75
C VAL A 147 3.55 3.52 16.72
N GLY A 148 2.90 3.19 17.84
CA GLY A 148 2.57 4.16 18.88
C GLY A 148 3.81 4.83 19.47
N LEU A 149 4.81 4.04 19.86
CA LEU A 149 6.04 4.54 20.47
C LEU A 149 6.87 5.41 19.50
N MET A 150 7.01 5.01 18.23
CA MET A 150 7.76 5.82 17.26
C MET A 150 7.10 7.19 17.01
N ASN A 151 5.77 7.25 16.97
CA ASN A 151 5.05 8.50 16.77
C ASN A 151 4.99 9.35 18.04
N LEU A 152 4.90 8.73 19.21
CA LEU A 152 4.98 9.43 20.48
C LEU A 152 6.34 10.08 20.65
N ALA A 153 7.43 9.36 20.34
CA ALA A 153 8.78 9.90 20.41
C ALA A 153 9.03 10.96 19.33
N GLY A 154 8.65 10.69 18.08
CA GLY A 154 8.87 11.59 16.95
C GLY A 154 8.03 12.87 17.00
N GLY A 155 6.82 12.81 17.56
CA GLY A 155 5.93 13.98 17.66
C GLY A 155 6.57 15.17 18.39
N TRP A 156 7.37 14.89 19.44
CA TRP A 156 8.12 15.92 20.17
C TRP A 156 9.26 16.53 19.35
N LEU A 157 9.71 15.86 18.29
CA LEU A 157 10.76 16.35 17.39
C LEU A 157 10.20 16.95 16.10
N GLY A 158 8.87 17.16 16.03
CA GLY A 158 8.20 17.69 14.84
C GLY A 158 8.19 16.72 13.65
N THR A 159 8.38 15.41 13.87
CA THR A 159 8.35 14.44 12.77
C THR A 159 6.95 14.30 12.21
N MET A 160 6.83 14.12 10.89
CA MET A 160 5.58 13.67 10.31
C MET A 160 5.19 12.27 10.83
N PRO A 161 3.89 11.95 10.90
CA PRO A 161 3.43 10.64 11.35
C PRO A 161 4.09 9.50 10.56
N CYS A 162 4.64 8.53 11.27
CA CYS A 162 5.35 7.38 10.71
C CYS A 162 4.56 6.10 10.93
N CYS A 163 4.84 5.06 10.15
CA CYS A 163 4.22 3.76 10.32
C CYS A 163 5.13 2.64 9.82
N HIS A 164 4.76 1.40 10.14
CA HIS A 164 5.29 0.25 9.41
C HIS A 164 4.52 0.10 8.09
N GLY A 165 5.19 -0.29 7.02
CA GLY A 165 4.57 -0.45 5.70
C GLY A 165 4.80 -1.84 5.14
N ALA A 166 3.73 -2.52 4.71
CA ALA A 166 3.84 -3.86 4.11
C ALA A 166 4.71 -3.82 2.85
N GLY A 167 4.55 -2.79 1.99
CA GLY A 167 5.41 -2.59 0.83
C GLY A 167 6.88 -2.34 1.19
N GLY A 168 7.15 -1.67 2.32
CA GLY A 168 8.52 -1.50 2.83
C GLY A 168 9.14 -2.83 3.26
N LEU A 169 8.39 -3.67 3.97
CA LEU A 169 8.81 -5.02 4.35
C LEU A 169 9.07 -5.90 3.13
N ALA A 170 8.12 -5.94 2.19
CA ALA A 170 8.23 -6.69 0.94
C ALA A 170 9.47 -6.25 0.13
N ALA A 171 9.72 -4.94 0.05
CA ALA A 171 10.89 -4.42 -0.67
C ALA A 171 12.21 -4.89 -0.04
N GLN A 172 12.34 -4.85 1.29
CA GLN A 172 13.54 -5.32 1.97
C GLN A 172 13.80 -6.81 1.69
N VAL A 173 12.77 -7.64 1.80
CA VAL A 173 12.87 -9.08 1.50
C VAL A 173 13.18 -9.33 0.03
N LYS A 174 12.57 -8.56 -0.89
CA LYS A 174 12.88 -8.62 -2.34
C LYS A 174 14.33 -8.27 -2.66
N PHE A 175 14.95 -7.37 -1.89
CA PHE A 175 16.37 -7.05 -1.99
C PHE A 175 17.28 -8.00 -1.20
N GLY A 176 16.74 -9.11 -0.67
CA GLY A 176 17.50 -10.17 -0.01
C GLY A 176 17.72 -9.94 1.49
N ALA A 177 17.06 -8.96 2.12
CA ALA A 177 17.16 -8.79 3.56
C ALA A 177 16.35 -9.87 4.29
N SER A 178 17.04 -10.69 5.08
CA SER A 178 16.45 -11.73 5.94
C SER A 178 16.36 -11.31 7.41
N THR A 179 16.91 -10.14 7.76
CA THR A 179 16.93 -9.59 9.13
C THR A 179 16.66 -8.09 9.12
N GLY A 180 16.35 -7.51 10.28
CA GLY A 180 16.08 -6.07 10.42
C GLY A 180 17.30 -5.15 10.26
N SER A 181 18.51 -5.70 10.10
CA SER A 181 19.75 -4.92 10.00
C SER A 181 19.76 -3.96 8.80
N ALA A 182 19.21 -4.37 7.66
CA ALA A 182 19.08 -3.53 6.48
C ALA A 182 18.24 -2.27 6.76
N VAL A 183 17.13 -2.42 7.48
CA VAL A 183 16.26 -1.30 7.87
C VAL A 183 16.98 -0.37 8.85
N VAL A 184 17.72 -0.93 9.82
CA VAL A 184 18.51 -0.15 10.78
C VAL A 184 19.61 0.65 10.06
N MET A 185 20.34 0.03 9.12
CA MET A 185 21.36 0.73 8.34
C MET A 185 20.78 1.85 7.49
N LEU A 186 19.64 1.63 6.84
CA LEU A 186 18.94 2.66 6.07
C LEU A 186 18.45 3.81 6.96
N GLY A 187 17.92 3.50 8.14
CA GLY A 187 17.52 4.50 9.14
C GLY A 187 18.72 5.31 9.62
N MET A 188 19.81 4.65 9.99
CA MET A 188 21.05 5.29 10.42
C MET A 188 21.62 6.20 9.33
N GLY A 189 21.65 5.74 8.07
CA GLY A 189 22.09 6.56 6.95
C GLY A 189 21.25 7.83 6.77
N LYS A 190 19.92 7.73 6.92
CA LYS A 190 19.02 8.90 6.86
C LYS A 190 19.26 9.87 8.02
N VAL A 191 19.43 9.36 9.24
CA VAL A 191 19.72 10.19 10.43
C VAL A 191 21.07 10.90 10.26
N LEU A 192 22.12 10.19 9.86
CA LEU A 192 23.43 10.79 9.62
C LEU A 192 23.37 11.85 8.52
N THR A 193 22.67 11.56 7.41
CA THR A 193 22.49 12.53 6.32
C THR A 193 21.73 13.77 6.79
N GLY A 194 20.66 13.60 7.56
CA GLY A 194 19.89 14.70 8.14
C GLY A 194 20.69 15.53 9.14
N LEU A 195 21.48 14.89 10.00
CA LEU A 195 22.36 15.59 10.94
C LEU A 195 23.49 16.33 10.23
N LEU A 196 24.06 15.78 9.15
CA LEU A 196 25.18 16.39 8.44
C LEU A 196 24.79 17.59 7.58
N PHE A 197 23.63 17.54 6.91
CA PHE A 197 23.22 18.55 5.94
C PHE A 197 22.04 19.43 6.39
N GLY A 198 21.24 18.98 7.36
CA GLY A 198 20.12 19.74 7.93
C GLY A 198 19.17 20.34 6.89
N ASP A 199 18.80 21.60 7.13
CA ASP A 199 17.88 22.36 6.27
C ASP A 199 18.41 22.56 4.85
N SER A 200 19.74 22.55 4.66
CA SER A 200 20.31 22.71 3.32
C SER A 200 19.98 21.54 2.39
N LEU A 201 19.84 20.33 2.94
CA LEU A 201 19.35 19.17 2.20
C LEU A 201 17.87 19.33 1.83
N LEU A 202 17.05 19.88 2.73
CA LEU A 202 15.63 20.11 2.46
C LEU A 202 15.46 21.05 1.26
N SER A 203 16.26 22.11 1.16
CA SER A 203 16.24 23.02 -0.01
C SER A 203 16.58 22.30 -1.32
N LEU A 204 17.54 21.36 -1.31
CA LEU A 204 17.83 20.53 -2.48
C LEU A 204 16.67 19.60 -2.82
N LEU A 205 16.10 18.92 -1.83
CA LEU A 205 14.96 18.01 -2.02
C LEU A 205 13.71 18.73 -2.51
N GLN A 206 13.50 20.00 -2.14
CA GLN A 206 12.41 20.82 -2.66
C GLN A 206 12.56 21.14 -4.16
N THR A 207 13.76 21.02 -4.72
CA THR A 207 14.02 21.18 -6.17
C THR A 207 13.75 19.89 -6.96
N PHE A 208 13.45 18.78 -6.28
CA PHE A 208 13.18 17.50 -6.91
C PHE A 208 12.03 17.62 -7.93
N PRO A 209 12.17 17.08 -9.16
CA PRO A 209 11.15 17.22 -10.20
C PRO A 209 9.79 16.64 -9.77
N ALA A 210 8.79 17.51 -9.64
CA ALA A 210 7.42 17.11 -9.29
C ALA A 210 6.82 16.12 -10.29
N SER A 211 7.24 16.15 -11.56
CA SER A 211 6.81 15.20 -12.59
C SER A 211 7.24 13.76 -12.31
N ILE A 212 8.47 13.55 -11.81
CA ILE A 212 8.98 12.23 -11.44
C ILE A 212 8.30 11.75 -10.16
N LEU A 213 8.18 12.63 -9.16
CA LEU A 213 7.48 12.28 -7.93
C LEU A 213 6.01 11.91 -8.21
N GLY A 214 5.33 12.71 -9.02
CA GLY A 214 3.95 12.48 -9.43
C GLY A 214 3.76 11.17 -10.19
N SER A 215 4.65 10.83 -11.14
CA SER A 215 4.56 9.57 -11.89
C SER A 215 4.76 8.35 -10.98
N MET A 216 5.70 8.41 -10.04
CA MET A 216 5.89 7.35 -9.04
C MET A 216 4.65 7.18 -8.15
N LEU A 217 4.04 8.29 -7.73
CA LEU A 217 2.82 8.26 -6.91
C LEU A 217 1.61 7.73 -7.67
N ILE A 218 1.44 8.09 -8.94
CA ILE A 218 0.37 7.56 -9.80
C ILE A 218 0.52 6.05 -9.95
N PHE A 219 1.73 5.58 -10.27
CA PHE A 219 1.97 4.15 -10.44
C PHE A 219 1.69 3.37 -9.14
N SER A 220 2.22 3.85 -8.01
CA SER A 220 1.95 3.24 -6.70
C SER A 220 0.46 3.28 -6.34
N GLY A 221 -0.25 4.37 -6.70
CA GLY A 221 -1.69 4.49 -6.51
C GLY A 221 -2.49 3.50 -7.36
N ILE A 222 -2.10 3.30 -8.63
CA ILE A 222 -2.71 2.31 -9.52
C ILE A 222 -2.45 0.90 -8.98
N GLU A 223 -1.22 0.59 -8.58
CA GLU A 223 -0.85 -0.69 -7.98
C GLU A 223 -1.71 -1.01 -6.75
N LEU A 224 -1.89 -0.03 -5.86
CA LEU A 224 -2.78 -0.17 -4.71
C LEU A 224 -4.25 -0.33 -5.14
N ALA A 225 -4.72 0.43 -6.12
CA ALA A 225 -6.08 0.34 -6.64
C ALA A 225 -6.37 -0.99 -7.33
N MET A 226 -5.39 -1.62 -7.98
CA MET A 226 -5.56 -2.94 -8.62
C MET A 226 -5.91 -4.02 -7.60
N SER A 227 -5.53 -3.87 -6.32
CA SER A 227 -5.93 -4.79 -5.25
C SER A 227 -7.44 -4.86 -5.06
N ALA A 228 -8.18 -3.80 -5.44
CA ALA A 228 -9.63 -3.77 -5.45
C ALA A 228 -10.25 -4.85 -6.36
N ARG A 229 -9.52 -5.29 -7.40
CA ARG A 229 -9.98 -6.32 -8.35
C ARG A 229 -10.23 -7.68 -7.70
N LYS A 230 -9.66 -7.93 -6.52
CA LYS A 230 -9.81 -9.19 -5.79
C LYS A 230 -11.20 -9.38 -5.19
N GLN A 231 -12.08 -8.37 -5.21
CA GLN A 231 -13.46 -8.59 -4.79
C GLN A 231 -14.26 -9.41 -5.80
N SER A 232 -14.97 -10.41 -5.31
CA SER A 232 -15.74 -11.35 -6.12
C SER A 232 -17.25 -11.09 -6.06
N GLY A 233 -17.77 -10.50 -4.98
CA GLY A 233 -19.19 -10.19 -4.83
C GLY A 233 -19.58 -8.81 -5.37
N GLN A 234 -20.70 -8.73 -6.13
CA GLN A 234 -21.28 -7.45 -6.57
C GLN A 234 -21.55 -6.49 -5.40
N LEU A 235 -22.02 -7.03 -4.27
CA LEU A 235 -22.31 -6.23 -3.08
C LEU A 235 -21.03 -5.70 -2.40
N GLU A 236 -19.95 -6.47 -2.42
CA GLU A 236 -18.65 -6.05 -1.88
C GLU A 236 -18.03 -4.95 -2.73
N TRP A 237 -18.14 -5.08 -4.06
CA TRP A 237 -17.82 -4.00 -5.00
C TRP A 237 -18.62 -2.74 -4.72
N CYS A 238 -19.94 -2.85 -4.54
CA CYS A 238 -20.77 -1.69 -4.19
C CYS A 238 -20.32 -1.03 -2.88
N ILE A 239 -20.08 -1.81 -1.83
CA ILE A 239 -19.62 -1.28 -0.54
C ILE A 239 -18.28 -0.55 -0.70
N MET A 240 -17.33 -1.15 -1.41
CA MET A 240 -16.01 -0.57 -1.65
C MET A 240 -16.08 0.72 -2.47
N LEU A 241 -16.86 0.76 -3.56
CA LEU A 241 -17.00 1.95 -4.40
C LEU A 241 -17.72 3.09 -3.65
N LEU A 242 -18.77 2.78 -2.88
CA LEU A 242 -19.45 3.77 -2.04
C LEU A 242 -18.54 4.31 -0.94
N THR A 243 -17.75 3.44 -0.31
CA THR A 243 -16.73 3.85 0.67
C THR A 243 -15.71 4.78 0.01
N THR A 244 -15.22 4.42 -1.18
CA THR A 244 -14.25 5.23 -1.94
C THR A 244 -14.83 6.59 -2.30
N ALA A 245 -16.05 6.65 -2.81
CA ALA A 245 -16.74 7.89 -3.12
C ALA A 245 -16.92 8.77 -1.86
N ALA A 246 -17.31 8.18 -0.73
CA ALA A 246 -17.43 8.90 0.53
C ALA A 246 -16.08 9.43 1.06
N VAL A 247 -14.99 8.68 0.90
CA VAL A 247 -13.63 9.16 1.22
C VAL A 247 -13.25 10.36 0.34
N MET A 248 -13.53 10.31 -0.96
CA MET A 248 -13.20 11.41 -1.90
C MET A 248 -14.02 12.68 -1.65
N LEU A 249 -15.29 12.53 -1.27
CA LEU A 249 -16.21 13.67 -1.10
C LEU A 249 -16.23 14.25 0.32
N ALA A 250 -16.04 13.40 1.35
CA ALA A 250 -16.22 13.77 2.76
C ALA A 250 -15.01 13.45 3.66
N GLY A 251 -13.93 12.92 3.09
CA GLY A 251 -12.69 12.60 3.81
C GLY A 251 -12.67 11.20 4.42
N THR A 252 -11.47 10.76 4.81
CA THR A 252 -11.18 9.38 5.22
C THR A 252 -12.02 8.90 6.42
N ALA A 253 -12.20 9.76 7.43
CA ALA A 253 -12.97 9.39 8.63
C ALA A 253 -14.44 9.10 8.30
N VAL A 254 -15.09 9.98 7.54
CA VAL A 254 -16.50 9.83 7.14
C VAL A 254 -16.66 8.64 6.20
N GLY A 255 -15.76 8.52 5.21
CA GLY A 255 -15.77 7.39 4.30
C GLY A 255 -15.63 6.05 5.01
N PHE A 256 -14.69 5.93 5.94
CA PHE A 256 -14.52 4.72 6.76
C PHE A 256 -15.78 4.42 7.59
N ALA A 257 -16.34 5.42 8.28
CA ALA A 257 -17.54 5.24 9.08
C ALA A 257 -18.75 4.78 8.24
N ALA A 258 -18.96 5.41 7.08
CA ALA A 258 -20.02 5.05 6.14
C ALA A 258 -19.83 3.63 5.58
N GLY A 259 -18.60 3.27 5.18
CA GLY A 259 -18.27 1.93 4.70
C GLY A 259 -18.46 0.85 5.77
N LEU A 260 -18.03 1.11 7.00
CA LEU A 260 -18.21 0.21 8.14
C LEU A 260 -19.69 0.02 8.48
N LEU A 261 -20.47 1.10 8.50
CA LEU A 261 -21.92 1.05 8.73
C LEU A 261 -22.62 0.22 7.65
N LEU A 262 -22.31 0.48 6.37
CA LEU A 262 -22.92 -0.26 5.27
C LEU A 262 -22.55 -1.75 5.32
N ALA A 263 -21.27 -2.07 5.58
CA ALA A 263 -20.80 -3.44 5.71
C ALA A 263 -21.47 -4.18 6.87
N THR A 264 -21.65 -3.53 8.02
CA THR A 264 -22.32 -4.13 9.19
C THR A 264 -23.80 -4.36 8.94
N VAL A 265 -24.52 -3.36 8.42
CA VAL A 265 -25.96 -3.47 8.08
C VAL A 265 -26.21 -4.60 7.07
N VAL A 266 -25.34 -4.75 6.08
CA VAL A 266 -25.47 -5.81 5.07
C VAL A 266 -25.15 -7.21 5.64
N ARG A 267 -24.13 -7.32 6.50
CA ARG A 267 -23.67 -8.62 7.01
C ARG A 267 -24.47 -9.11 8.22
N LEU A 268 -25.01 -8.23 9.06
CA LEU A 268 -25.78 -8.59 10.26
C LEU A 268 -26.97 -9.53 9.96
N PRO A 269 -27.85 -9.26 8.97
CA PRO A 269 -28.94 -10.16 8.60
C PRO A 269 -28.45 -11.50 8.04
N ARG A 270 -27.36 -11.51 7.27
CA ARG A 270 -26.78 -12.73 6.69
C ARG A 270 -26.18 -13.65 7.76
N LEU A 271 -25.50 -13.08 8.75
CA LEU A 271 -24.99 -13.81 9.92
C LEU A 271 -26.14 -14.39 10.75
N ARG A 272 -27.19 -13.60 10.99
CA ARG A 272 -28.39 -14.05 11.69
C ARG A 272 -29.10 -15.18 10.94
N TYR A 273 -29.22 -15.09 9.61
CA TYR A 273 -29.82 -16.14 8.78
C TYR A 273 -28.96 -17.43 8.75
N ARG A 274 -27.63 -17.33 8.61
CA ARG A 274 -26.69 -18.48 8.72
C ARG A 274 -26.79 -19.16 10.09
N HIS A 275 -26.88 -18.38 11.17
CA HIS A 275 -27.03 -18.93 12.51
C HIS A 275 -28.40 -19.63 12.69
N LEU A 276 -29.51 -18.99 12.31
CA LEU A 276 -30.84 -19.60 12.37
C LEU A 276 -30.97 -20.86 11.52
N SER A 277 -30.41 -20.86 10.30
CA SER A 277 -30.39 -22.06 9.44
C SER A 277 -29.52 -23.18 9.99
N SER A 278 -28.43 -22.87 10.72
CA SER A 278 -27.64 -23.90 11.42
C SER A 278 -28.37 -24.52 12.62
N LEU A 279 -29.22 -23.75 13.31
CA LEU A 279 -30.10 -24.24 14.38
C LEU A 279 -31.28 -25.08 13.85
N PHE A 280 -31.76 -24.77 12.66
CA PHE A 280 -32.86 -25.48 12.01
C PHE A 280 -32.42 -26.60 11.06
N ARG A 281 -31.12 -26.90 10.94
CA ARG A 281 -30.69 -28.13 10.25
C ARG A 281 -31.12 -29.33 11.10
N PRO A 282 -32.07 -30.17 10.64
CA PRO A 282 -32.33 -31.41 11.35
C PRO A 282 -31.04 -32.22 11.35
N LYS A 283 -30.58 -32.64 12.54
CA LYS A 283 -29.63 -33.74 12.67
C LYS A 283 -30.30 -34.95 12.05
N LEU A 284 -30.09 -35.18 10.76
CA LEU A 284 -30.30 -36.49 10.15
C LEU A 284 -29.31 -37.43 10.84
N ARG A 285 -29.80 -38.01 11.92
CA ARG A 285 -29.15 -39.02 12.73
C ARG A 285 -28.98 -40.22 11.81
N GLY A 286 -27.80 -40.38 11.24
CA GLY A 286 -27.38 -41.61 10.59
C GLY A 286 -27.21 -42.73 11.63
N SER A 287 -28.32 -43.21 12.21
CA SER A 287 -28.40 -44.59 12.65
C SER A 287 -28.78 -45.41 11.44
N CYS A 288 -27.79 -45.77 10.62
CA CYS A 288 -27.87 -47.03 9.91
C CYS A 288 -27.04 -48.04 10.71
N ALA A 289 -27.65 -48.51 11.80
CA ALA A 289 -27.36 -49.83 12.31
C ALA A 289 -28.02 -50.84 11.36
N ARG A 290 -27.22 -51.73 10.78
CA ARG A 290 -27.56 -53.01 10.12
C ARG A 290 -26.29 -53.47 9.40
N MET A 291 -25.79 -54.69 9.49
CA MET A 291 -26.01 -55.87 10.33
C MET A 291 -24.80 -56.76 10.03
#